data_AF-A0A850M0Y4-F1
#
_entry.id   AF-A0A850M0Y4-F1
#
_cell.length_a   1.000
_cell.length_b   1.000
_cell.length_c   1.000
_cell.angle_alpha   90.00
_cell.angle_beta   90.00
_cell.angle_gamma   90.00
#
_symmetry.space_group_name_H-M   'P 1'
#
loop_
_entity.id
_entity.type
_entity.pdbx_description
1 polymer ?
#
loop_
_entity_poly.entity_id
_entity_poly.type
_entity_poly.pdbx_seq_one_letter_code
_entity_poly.pdbx_strand_id
1 'polypeptide(L)'
;PDFNGSEEALKIVVNEKPEILNHNIETVERLYPLIRPQADYRRSLELLCKVKKIDRNIKTKSGIMVGLGEIKEEIVEAMTQLRNVFCDILTIGQYLRPSEKHYPVIRYYHPDEFKQMKEIGEKLGFLEVKSSPLVRSSYQLVDCF
;
A
#
# COMPACT_ATOMS: atom_id res chain seq x y z
N PRO A 1 7.11 -5.73 -7.50
CA PRO A 1 6.69 -6.96 -8.22
C PRO A 1 6.23 -7.99 -7.17
N ASP A 2 5.21 -8.81 -7.45
CA ASP A 2 4.76 -9.86 -6.52
C ASP A 2 5.42 -11.22 -6.75
N PHE A 3 6.36 -11.29 -7.70
CA PHE A 3 7.10 -12.48 -8.12
C PHE A 3 6.21 -13.68 -8.49
N ASN A 4 4.93 -13.44 -8.82
CA ASN A 4 3.92 -14.49 -8.97
C ASN A 4 3.88 -15.48 -7.78
N GLY A 5 4.31 -15.04 -6.59
CA GLY A 5 4.38 -15.87 -5.39
C GLY A 5 5.65 -16.73 -5.25
N SER A 6 6.62 -16.64 -6.18
CA SER A 6 7.90 -17.35 -6.06
C SER A 6 8.67 -16.87 -4.85
N GLU A 7 8.90 -17.79 -3.92
CA GLU A 7 9.63 -17.52 -2.69
C GLU A 7 11.14 -17.43 -2.95
N GLU A 8 11.65 -18.16 -3.93
CA GLU A 8 13.04 -18.12 -4.37
C GLU A 8 13.41 -16.73 -4.89
N ALA A 9 12.56 -16.18 -5.77
CA ALA A 9 12.75 -14.83 -6.29
C ALA A 9 12.69 -13.78 -5.17
N LEU A 10 11.76 -13.93 -4.23
CA LEU A 10 11.67 -13.05 -3.07
C LEU A 10 12.93 -13.13 -2.18
N LYS A 11 13.44 -14.34 -1.92
CA LYS A 11 14.66 -14.56 -1.12
C LYS A 11 15.87 -13.88 -1.74
N ILE A 12 16.03 -13.93 -3.06
CA ILE A 12 17.12 -13.22 -3.75
C ILE A 12 17.08 -11.73 -3.41
N VAL A 13 15.91 -11.09 -3.53
CA VAL A 13 15.75 -9.66 -3.23
C VAL A 13 15.95 -9.35 -1.75
N VAL A 14 15.42 -10.19 -0.85
CA VAL A 14 15.57 -10.00 0.60
C VAL A 14 17.03 -10.15 1.04
N ASN A 15 17.78 -11.06 0.44
CA ASN A 15 19.19 -11.31 0.78
C ASN A 15 20.12 -10.13 0.43
N GLU A 16 19.71 -9.26 -0.49
CA GLU A 16 20.40 -7.99 -0.77
C GLU A 16 20.19 -6.93 0.34
N LYS A 17 19.38 -7.24 1.36
CA LYS A 17 19.12 -6.41 2.55
C LYS A 17 18.72 -4.96 2.21
N PRO A 18 17.66 -4.76 1.39
CA PRO A 18 17.16 -3.41 1.15
C PRO A 18 16.71 -2.76 2.46
N GLU A 19 16.95 -1.46 2.61
CA GLU A 19 16.46 -0.72 3.78
C GLU A 19 14.93 -0.78 3.86
N ILE A 20 14.27 -0.57 2.71
CA ILE A 20 12.83 -0.64 2.56
C ILE A 20 12.50 -1.53 1.36
N LEU A 21 11.66 -2.54 1.59
CA LEU A 21 11.03 -3.32 0.53
C LEU A 21 9.59 -2.84 0.34
N ASN A 22 9.30 -2.30 -0.85
CA ASN A 22 7.98 -1.79 -1.18
C ASN A 22 7.17 -2.76 -2.07
N HIS A 23 5.95 -3.07 -1.65
CA HIS A 23 4.96 -3.76 -2.48
C HIS A 23 3.56 -3.22 -2.18
N ASN A 24 2.98 -2.50 -3.13
CA ASN A 24 1.67 -1.89 -2.97
C ASN A 24 0.55 -2.91 -3.16
N ILE A 25 -0.53 -2.77 -2.37
CA ILE A 25 -1.81 -3.42 -2.65
C ILE A 25 -2.69 -2.58 -3.60
N GLU A 26 -2.39 -1.28 -3.73
CA GLU A 26 -3.04 -0.29 -4.62
C GLU A 26 -4.50 0.04 -4.30
N THR A 27 -5.33 -0.93 -3.93
CA THR A 27 -6.75 -0.70 -3.60
C THR A 27 -7.29 -1.76 -2.63
N VAL A 28 -8.56 -1.66 -2.27
CA VAL A 28 -9.28 -2.59 -1.38
C VAL A 28 -9.61 -3.89 -2.11
N GLU A 29 -9.79 -4.99 -1.36
CA GLU A 29 -9.97 -6.34 -1.89
C GLU A 29 -11.12 -6.44 -2.93
N ARG A 30 -12.27 -5.80 -2.68
CA ARG A 30 -13.41 -5.80 -3.62
C ARG A 30 -13.07 -5.22 -4.99
N LEU A 31 -12.26 -4.16 -5.04
CA LEU A 31 -11.88 -3.48 -6.28
C LEU A 31 -10.69 -4.14 -6.97
N TYR A 32 -10.02 -5.08 -6.30
CA TYR A 32 -8.77 -5.63 -6.78
C TYR A 32 -8.86 -6.32 -8.15
N PRO A 33 -9.87 -7.15 -8.46
CA PRO A 33 -9.99 -7.77 -9.79
C PRO A 33 -10.18 -6.75 -10.92
N LEU A 34 -10.76 -5.58 -10.59
CA LEU A 34 -11.05 -4.52 -11.54
C LEU A 34 -9.84 -3.62 -11.79
N ILE A 35 -9.09 -3.31 -10.74
CA ILE A 35 -7.95 -2.38 -10.80
C ILE A 35 -6.63 -3.10 -11.09
N ARG A 36 -6.50 -4.37 -10.67
CA ARG A 36 -5.30 -5.19 -10.83
C ARG A 36 -5.63 -6.61 -11.30
N PRO A 37 -6.18 -6.79 -12.51
CA PRO A 37 -6.64 -8.09 -13.00
C PRO A 37 -5.54 -9.16 -13.13
N GLN A 38 -4.26 -8.75 -13.13
CA GLN A 38 -3.11 -9.67 -13.24
C GLN A 38 -2.47 -10.02 -11.88
N ALA A 39 -2.95 -9.42 -10.79
CA ALA A 39 -2.41 -9.66 -9.47
C ALA A 39 -3.46 -10.37 -8.60
N ASP A 40 -3.00 -10.90 -7.47
CA ASP A 40 -3.86 -11.42 -6.42
C ASP A 40 -3.67 -10.61 -5.12
N TYR A 41 -4.77 -10.28 -4.46
CA TYR A 41 -4.76 -9.44 -3.26
C TYR A 41 -4.09 -10.15 -2.08
N ARG A 42 -4.43 -11.42 -1.87
CA ARG A 42 -3.89 -12.23 -0.77
C ARG A 42 -2.40 -12.52 -1.00
N ARG A 43 -2.00 -12.81 -2.23
CA ARG A 43 -0.59 -12.95 -2.63
C ARG A 43 0.23 -11.69 -2.34
N SER A 44 -0.37 -10.51 -2.52
CA SER A 44 0.30 -9.24 -2.21
C SER A 44 0.53 -9.05 -0.72
N LEU A 45 -0.45 -9.42 0.12
CA LEU A 45 -0.29 -9.42 1.58
C LEU A 45 0.71 -10.48 2.04
N GLU A 46 0.65 -11.68 1.46
CA GLU A 46 1.57 -12.78 1.75
C GLU A 46 3.02 -12.42 1.45
N LEU A 47 3.29 -11.69 0.36
CA LEU A 47 4.63 -11.22 0.04
C LEU A 47 5.22 -10.38 1.18
N LEU A 48 4.46 -9.40 1.69
CA LEU A 48 4.90 -8.55 2.81
C LEU A 48 5.15 -9.38 4.07
N CYS A 49 4.27 -10.34 4.35
CA CYS A 49 4.44 -11.29 5.46
C CYS A 49 5.72 -12.14 5.30
N LYS A 50 5.98 -12.66 4.10
CA LYS A 50 7.17 -13.48 3.79
C LYS A 50 8.46 -12.69 3.95
N VAL A 51 8.50 -11.42 3.54
CA VAL A 51 9.66 -10.55 3.78
C VAL A 51 9.99 -10.50 5.27
N LYS A 52 8.98 -10.25 6.11
CA LYS A 52 9.15 -10.21 7.57
C LYS A 52 9.51 -11.56 8.19
N LYS A 53 9.11 -12.68 7.58
CA LYS A 53 9.54 -14.01 8.01
C LYS A 53 11.00 -14.30 7.68
N ILE A 54 11.50 -13.80 6.54
CA ILE A 54 12.88 -14.02 6.09
C ILE A 54 13.84 -13.08 6.85
N ASP A 55 13.53 -11.78 6.90
CA ASP A 55 14.30 -10.80 7.68
C ASP A 55 13.37 -9.74 8.29
N ARG A 56 13.25 -9.74 9.61
CA ARG A 56 12.40 -8.81 10.36
C ARG A 56 12.93 -7.37 10.36
N ASN A 57 14.22 -7.18 10.10
CA ASN A 57 14.87 -5.86 10.15
C ASN A 57 14.60 -5.02 8.90
N ILE A 58 14.25 -5.65 7.78
CA ILE A 58 13.87 -4.94 6.55
C ILE A 58 12.53 -4.26 6.79
N LYS A 59 12.47 -2.94 6.57
CA LYS A 59 11.20 -2.21 6.64
C LYS A 59 10.35 -2.57 5.43
N THR A 60 9.07 -2.86 5.64
CA THR A 60 8.13 -3.11 4.55
C THR A 60 7.22 -1.91 4.34
N LYS A 61 6.97 -1.58 3.08
CA LYS A 61 6.10 -0.48 2.67
C LYS A 61 5.00 -0.97 1.74
N SER A 62 3.82 -0.41 1.89
CA SER A 62 2.72 -0.58 0.94
C SER A 62 1.98 0.73 0.69
N GLY A 63 1.13 0.72 -0.33
CA GLY A 63 0.36 1.88 -0.75
C GLY A 63 -1.05 1.52 -1.17
N ILE A 64 -1.97 2.45 -0.92
CA ILE A 64 -3.37 2.44 -1.33
C ILE A 64 -3.65 3.76 -2.08
N MET A 65 -4.35 3.68 -3.21
CA MET A 65 -4.94 4.81 -3.89
C MET A 65 -6.43 4.87 -3.58
N VAL A 66 -6.92 6.03 -3.16
CA VAL A 66 -8.34 6.29 -2.90
C VAL A 66 -8.99 7.07 -4.03
N GLY A 67 -10.31 6.96 -4.16
CA GLY A 67 -11.10 7.56 -5.22
C GLY A 67 -11.47 6.62 -6.36
N LEU A 68 -11.31 5.31 -6.17
CA LEU A 68 -11.64 4.25 -7.12
C LEU A 68 -13.03 3.62 -6.86
N GLY A 69 -13.74 4.09 -5.82
CA GLY A 69 -15.08 3.60 -5.45
C GLY A 69 -15.08 2.71 -4.21
N GLU A 70 -14.00 2.74 -3.44
CA GLU A 70 -13.91 2.17 -2.10
C GLU A 70 -14.72 2.98 -1.08
N ILE A 71 -15.18 2.33 -0.02
CA ILE A 71 -15.78 3.01 1.15
C ILE A 71 -14.79 3.04 2.32
N LYS A 72 -15.07 3.89 3.32
CA LYS A 72 -14.19 4.11 4.47
C LYS A 72 -13.88 2.81 5.21
N GLU A 73 -14.89 1.97 5.40
CA GLU A 73 -14.78 0.69 6.10
C GLU A 73 -13.82 -0.26 5.39
N GLU A 74 -13.85 -0.29 4.04
CA GLU A 74 -12.94 -1.11 3.24
C GLU A 74 -11.50 -0.59 3.29
N ILE A 75 -11.31 0.73 3.32
CA ILE A 75 -9.99 1.33 3.51
C ILE A 75 -9.42 0.91 4.87
N VAL A 76 -10.21 1.03 5.93
CA VAL A 76 -9.78 0.65 7.29
C VAL A 76 -9.49 -0.85 7.39
N GLU A 77 -10.30 -1.70 6.74
CA GLU A 77 -10.03 -3.14 6.65
C GLU A 77 -8.72 -3.42 5.91
N ALA A 78 -8.46 -2.78 4.77
CA ALA A 78 -7.20 -2.93 4.04
C ALA A 78 -5.99 -2.49 4.88
N MET A 79 -6.11 -1.39 5.63
CA MET A 79 -5.09 -0.93 6.58
C MET A 79 -4.84 -1.97 7.68
N THR A 80 -5.90 -2.54 8.24
CA THR A 80 -5.83 -3.58 9.28
C THR A 80 -5.15 -4.84 8.75
N GLN A 81 -5.49 -5.28 7.54
CA GLN A 81 -4.87 -6.43 6.89
C GLN A 81 -3.39 -6.21 6.61
N LEU A 82 -2.99 -5.01 6.17
CA LEU A 82 -1.58 -4.64 6.02
C LEU A 82 -0.83 -4.69 7.35
N ARG A 83 -1.45 -4.26 8.45
CA ARG A 83 -0.85 -4.39 9.80
C ARG A 83 -0.74 -5.83 10.26
N ASN A 84 -1.73 -6.67 9.97
CA ASN A 84 -1.71 -8.11 10.28
C ASN A 84 -0.56 -8.86 9.58
N VAL A 85 -0.06 -8.34 8.45
CA VAL A 85 1.15 -8.85 7.78
C VAL A 85 2.41 -8.05 8.12
N PHE A 86 2.37 -7.29 9.21
CA PHE A 86 3.49 -6.51 9.74
C PHE A 86 4.06 -5.47 8.75
N CYS A 87 3.22 -4.87 7.90
CA CYS A 87 3.62 -3.77 7.02
C CYS A 87 3.96 -2.51 7.83
N ASP A 88 5.18 -1.98 7.75
CA ASP A 88 5.63 -0.89 8.61
C ASP A 88 5.16 0.48 8.13
N ILE A 89 5.22 0.73 6.82
CA ILE A 89 5.00 2.05 6.23
C ILE A 89 3.81 1.99 5.28
N LEU A 90 2.87 2.93 5.43
CA LEU A 90 1.72 3.07 4.55
C LEU A 90 1.71 4.41 3.83
N THR A 91 1.48 4.39 2.52
CA THR A 91 1.15 5.58 1.74
C THR A 91 -0.30 5.54 1.27
N ILE A 92 -1.03 6.64 1.43
CA ILE A 92 -2.40 6.83 0.93
C ILE A 92 -2.42 8.07 0.04
N GLY A 93 -2.76 7.87 -1.23
CA GLY A 93 -2.77 8.94 -2.24
C GLY A 93 -4.10 9.00 -3.00
N GLN A 94 -4.41 10.16 -3.58
CA GLN A 94 -5.56 10.26 -4.48
C GLN A 94 -5.24 9.55 -5.80
N TYR A 95 -6.15 8.70 -6.27
CA TYR A 95 -6.10 8.21 -7.63
C TYR A 95 -6.33 9.37 -8.60
N LEU A 96 -5.31 9.62 -9.44
CA LEU A 96 -5.36 10.59 -10.52
C LEU A 96 -5.39 9.82 -11.83
N ARG A 97 -6.54 9.85 -12.50
CA ARG A 97 -6.76 9.16 -13.77
C ARG A 97 -5.76 9.64 -14.83
N PRO A 98 -4.87 8.78 -15.36
CA PRO A 98 -3.87 9.20 -16.33
C PRO A 98 -4.45 9.60 -17.69
N SER A 99 -5.52 8.93 -18.12
CA SER A 99 -6.24 9.24 -19.36
C SER A 99 -7.65 8.64 -19.35
N GLU A 100 -8.48 9.00 -20.32
CA GLU A 100 -9.85 8.48 -20.45
C GLU A 100 -9.95 6.97 -20.66
N LYS A 101 -8.87 6.30 -21.05
CA LYS A 101 -8.85 4.83 -21.18
C LYS A 101 -8.69 4.12 -19.83
N HIS A 102 -8.25 4.83 -18.80
CA HIS A 102 -8.07 4.28 -17.46
C HIS A 102 -9.37 4.37 -16.66
N TYR A 103 -9.43 3.59 -15.58
CA TYR A 103 -10.54 3.59 -14.64
C TYR A 103 -10.93 5.02 -14.24
N PRO A 104 -12.23 5.38 -14.18
CA PRO A 104 -12.63 6.74 -13.82
C PRO A 104 -12.32 7.04 -12.35
N VAL A 105 -12.07 8.32 -12.04
CA VAL A 105 -12.11 8.77 -10.64
C VAL A 105 -13.58 8.79 -10.21
N ILE A 106 -13.90 8.04 -9.16
CA ILE A 106 -15.26 7.99 -8.58
C ILE A 106 -15.43 9.10 -7.54
N ARG A 107 -14.37 9.41 -6.79
CA ARG A 107 -14.41 10.38 -5.71
C ARG A 107 -13.07 11.10 -5.52
N TYR A 108 -13.14 12.40 -5.28
CA TYR A 108 -12.03 13.17 -4.73
C TYR A 108 -12.20 13.30 -3.22
N TYR A 109 -11.21 12.83 -2.46
CA TYR A 109 -11.23 12.93 -1.00
C TYR A 109 -10.76 14.30 -0.55
N HIS A 110 -11.42 14.87 0.47
CA HIS A 110 -10.98 16.14 1.06
C HIS A 110 -9.67 15.93 1.83
N PRO A 111 -8.76 16.93 1.91
CA PRO A 111 -7.54 16.84 2.72
C PRO A 111 -7.77 16.39 4.17
N ASP A 112 -8.89 16.77 4.79
CA ASP A 112 -9.25 16.32 6.15
C ASP A 112 -9.52 14.81 6.23
N GLU A 113 -10.01 14.20 5.16
CA GLU A 113 -10.21 12.75 5.12
C GLU A 113 -8.87 12.02 5.02
N PHE A 114 -7.90 12.58 4.28
CA PHE A 114 -6.52 12.08 4.30
C PHE A 114 -5.92 12.17 5.70
N LYS A 115 -6.16 13.27 6.42
CA LYS A 115 -5.74 13.41 7.82
C LYS A 115 -6.39 12.35 8.72
N GLN A 116 -7.69 12.09 8.58
CA GLN A 116 -8.36 11.02 9.33
C GLN A 116 -7.77 9.64 9.03
N MET A 117 -7.50 9.33 7.76
CA MET A 117 -6.86 8.07 7.36
C MET A 117 -5.44 7.94 7.95
N LYS A 118 -4.69 9.04 8.02
CA LYS A 118 -3.39 9.08 8.69
C LYS A 118 -3.50 8.69 10.16
N GLU A 119 -4.38 9.38 10.90
CA GLU A 119 -4.60 9.15 12.32
C GLU A 119 -5.06 7.71 12.62
N ILE A 120 -5.90 7.13 11.75
CA ILE A 120 -6.31 5.73 11.87
C ILE A 120 -5.10 4.80 11.70
N GLY A 121 -4.27 5.04 10.68
CA GLY A 121 -3.09 4.20 10.44
C GLY A 121 -2.09 4.26 11.59
N GLU A 122 -1.84 5.46 12.13
CA GLU A 122 -0.99 5.64 13.31
C GLU A 122 -1.54 4.88 14.52
N LYS A 123 -2.86 4.91 14.75
CA LYS A 123 -3.53 4.13 15.82
C LYS A 123 -3.45 2.63 15.61
N LEU A 124 -3.44 2.16 14.36
CA LEU A 124 -3.22 0.74 14.02
C LEU A 124 -1.74 0.32 14.16
N GLY A 125 -0.84 1.25 14.46
CA GLY A 125 0.56 0.96 14.75
C GLY A 125 1.44 0.77 13.52
N PHE A 126 1.15 1.44 12.40
CA PHE A 126 2.16 1.67 11.37
C PHE A 126 3.30 2.52 11.96
N LEU A 127 4.55 2.24 11.58
CA LEU A 127 5.69 3.06 11.97
C LEU A 127 5.63 4.45 11.32
N GLU A 128 5.11 4.52 10.09
CA GLU A 128 4.92 5.77 9.38
C GLU A 128 3.70 5.70 8.46
N VAL A 129 2.90 6.77 8.43
CA VAL A 129 1.78 6.91 7.50
C VAL A 129 1.88 8.24 6.77
N LYS A 130 2.01 8.17 5.44
CA LYS A 130 1.91 9.33 4.56
C LYS A 130 0.57 9.32 3.86
N SER A 131 -0.26 10.33 4.14
CA SER A 131 -1.61 10.41 3.60
C SER A 131 -1.86 11.83 3.10
N SER A 132 -1.93 12.01 1.79
CA SER A 132 -2.31 13.29 1.19
C SER A 132 -2.73 13.10 -0.28
N PRO A 133 -3.45 14.07 -0.88
CA PRO A 133 -3.85 13.96 -2.28
C PRO A 133 -2.69 13.73 -3.26
N LEU A 134 -1.48 14.25 -2.95
CA LEU A 134 -0.32 14.21 -3.85
C LEU A 134 0.72 13.16 -3.47
N VAL A 135 0.50 12.39 -2.40
CA VAL A 135 1.41 11.29 -2.03
C VAL A 135 1.42 10.25 -3.14
N ARG A 136 2.63 9.86 -3.57
CA ARG A 136 2.86 8.73 -4.46
C ARG A 136 3.66 7.64 -3.76
N SER A 137 3.58 6.41 -4.26
CA SER A 137 4.32 5.27 -3.72
C SER A 137 5.84 5.49 -3.75
N SER A 138 6.35 6.23 -4.74
CA SER A 138 7.76 6.64 -4.85
C SER A 138 8.14 7.85 -4.00
N TYR A 139 7.20 8.44 -3.23
CA TYR A 139 7.50 9.59 -2.39
C TYR A 139 8.51 9.20 -1.30
N GLN A 140 9.78 9.43 -1.60
CA GLN A 140 10.89 9.46 -0.67
C GLN A 140 10.79 10.74 0.15
N LEU A 141 11.33 10.70 1.37
CA LEU A 141 11.60 11.92 2.12
C LEU A 141 12.57 12.76 1.28
N VAL A 142 12.05 13.73 0.55
CA VAL A 142 12.79 14.98 0.42
C VAL A 142 12.45 15.67 1.72
N ASP A 143 13.40 15.70 2.65
CA ASP A 143 13.30 16.52 3.85
C ASP A 143 12.87 17.94 3.41
N CYS A 144 11.66 18.34 3.78
CA CYS A 144 11.40 19.76 3.96
C CYS A 144 12.08 20.11 5.27
N PHE A 145 13.31 20.63 5.17
CA PHE A 145 13.96 21.43 6.20
C PHE A 145 13.05 22.56 6.67
#